data_AF-A0A4P6F8F0-F1
#
_entry.id   AF-A0A4P6F8F0-F1
#
_cell.length_a   1.000
_cell.length_b   1.000
_cell.length_c   1.000
_cell.angle_alpha   90.00
_cell.angle_beta   90.00
_cell.angle_gamma   90.00
#
_symmetry.space_group_name_H-M   'P 1'
#
loop_
_entity.id
_entity.type
_entity.pdbx_description
1 polymer ?
#
loop_
_entity_poly.entity_id
_entity_poly.type
_entity_poly.pdbx_seq_one_letter_code
_entity_poly.pdbx_strand_id
1 'polypeptide(L)'
;MATLDTHDPKQVFSAQVLDVDLGVGGRRLIVASGIACPEWKIDTDEVAHGADTILLHIPADRVEQVSVHVGLASITNDDSSYTFAVDEARVAVDEATGELVLSVKSALMGEWSSLSRYSYQVVAAISRDTPEVAGTIHWPKALFAPEPLPSVVSGHLAIMLNERTTSPAGGPFGGVIEHLSPIGAGEVVAVSASDTDVSVRYRIVAPPKGAELRVTVKPVGFPGPGTVSAGPDRPGADIFTLDLSHASRTGVDFFVSADEVIR
;
A
#
# COMPACT_ATOMS: atom_id res chain seq x y z
N MET A 1 24.05 5.13 -18.34
CA MET A 1 22.91 4.65 -17.55
C MET A 1 22.02 5.84 -17.28
N ALA A 2 20.86 5.92 -17.93
CA ALA A 2 19.93 7.04 -17.75
C ALA A 2 18.77 6.61 -16.86
N THR A 3 18.36 7.49 -15.95
CA THR A 3 17.08 7.36 -15.24
C THR A 3 16.10 8.31 -15.90
N LEU A 4 15.00 7.78 -16.39
CA LEU A 4 13.95 8.49 -17.13
C LEU A 4 12.65 8.48 -16.31
N ASP A 5 11.97 9.60 -16.25
CA ASP A 5 10.74 9.77 -15.48
C ASP A 5 9.52 9.89 -16.40
N THR A 6 8.48 9.07 -16.15
CA THR A 6 7.21 9.11 -16.90
C THR A 6 6.40 10.40 -16.71
N HIS A 7 6.66 11.15 -15.64
CA HIS A 7 6.07 12.47 -15.40
C HIS A 7 6.84 13.61 -16.08
N ASP A 8 8.06 13.36 -16.59
CA ASP A 8 8.78 14.35 -17.40
C ASP A 8 8.56 14.08 -18.91
N PRO A 9 7.73 14.89 -19.60
CA PRO A 9 7.44 14.70 -21.02
C PRO A 9 8.67 14.92 -21.93
N LYS A 10 9.77 15.46 -21.41
CA LYS A 10 11.05 15.53 -22.15
C LYS A 10 11.81 14.21 -22.12
N GLN A 11 11.55 13.37 -21.13
CA GLN A 11 12.23 12.09 -20.91
C GLN A 11 11.38 10.91 -21.41
N VAL A 12 10.07 10.96 -21.21
CA VAL A 12 9.13 9.96 -21.70
C VAL A 12 7.91 10.63 -22.36
N PHE A 13 7.76 10.45 -23.67
CA PHE A 13 6.62 10.97 -24.41
C PHE A 13 5.41 10.03 -24.30
N SER A 14 4.23 10.63 -24.25
CA SER A 14 2.94 9.92 -24.32
C SER A 14 2.84 8.76 -23.33
N ALA A 15 3.38 8.93 -22.11
CA ALA A 15 3.18 7.98 -21.03
C ALA A 15 1.68 7.83 -20.76
N GLN A 16 1.18 6.60 -20.77
CA GLN A 16 -0.21 6.24 -20.52
C GLN A 16 -0.26 5.01 -19.64
N VAL A 17 -1.26 4.96 -18.76
CA VAL A 17 -1.50 3.84 -17.85
C VAL A 17 -2.98 3.48 -17.88
N LEU A 18 -3.27 2.21 -18.12
CA LEU A 18 -4.54 1.58 -17.84
C LEU A 18 -4.39 0.77 -16.54
N ASP A 19 -5.20 1.09 -15.54
CA ASP A 19 -5.21 0.42 -14.25
C ASP A 19 -6.60 -0.21 -14.00
N VAL A 20 -6.66 -1.55 -14.02
CA VAL A 20 -7.89 -2.33 -13.88
C VAL A 20 -7.87 -3.14 -12.60
N ASP A 21 -8.89 -2.96 -11.76
CA ASP A 21 -9.12 -3.79 -10.58
C ASP A 21 -9.64 -5.18 -10.99
N LEU A 22 -8.99 -6.25 -10.54
CA LEU A 22 -9.39 -7.63 -10.83
C LEU A 22 -10.39 -8.19 -9.81
N GLY A 23 -10.76 -7.42 -8.79
CA GLY A 23 -11.81 -7.73 -7.82
C GLY A 23 -11.44 -8.76 -6.75
N VAL A 24 -10.19 -9.23 -6.71
CA VAL A 24 -9.74 -10.27 -5.77
C VAL A 24 -8.38 -9.91 -5.17
N GLY A 25 -8.30 -9.87 -3.84
CA GLY A 25 -7.03 -9.83 -3.11
C GLY A 25 -6.12 -8.65 -3.47
N GLY A 26 -6.69 -7.48 -3.76
CA GLY A 26 -5.92 -6.29 -4.15
C GLY A 26 -5.19 -6.41 -5.49
N ARG A 27 -5.54 -7.41 -6.31
CA ARG A 27 -4.90 -7.63 -7.62
C ARG A 27 -5.36 -6.64 -8.65
N ARG A 28 -4.41 -6.15 -9.44
CA ARG A 28 -4.66 -5.17 -10.50
C ARG A 28 -3.94 -5.58 -11.78
N LEU A 29 -4.60 -5.40 -12.90
CA LEU A 29 -3.98 -5.49 -14.22
C LEU A 29 -3.55 -4.08 -14.64
N ILE A 30 -2.26 -3.92 -14.86
CA ILE A 30 -1.63 -2.68 -15.30
C ILE A 30 -1.19 -2.86 -16.75
N VAL A 31 -1.57 -1.91 -17.60
CA VAL A 31 -0.97 -1.73 -18.93
C VAL A 31 -0.36 -0.33 -18.97
N ALA A 32 0.96 -0.25 -18.95
CA ALA A 32 1.69 1.01 -19.05
C ALA A 32 2.42 1.08 -20.39
N SER A 33 2.41 2.23 -21.04
CA SER A 33 3.11 2.42 -22.31
C SER A 33 3.67 3.83 -22.42
N GLY A 34 4.75 3.99 -23.18
CA GLY A 34 5.33 5.30 -23.46
C GLY A 34 6.47 5.22 -24.45
N ILE A 35 7.07 6.36 -24.73
CA ILE A 35 8.23 6.49 -25.61
C ILE A 35 9.37 7.14 -24.82
N ALA A 36 10.33 6.33 -24.39
CA ALA A 36 11.51 6.77 -23.67
C ALA A 36 12.51 7.49 -24.61
N CYS A 37 13.15 8.54 -24.12
CA CYS A 37 14.13 9.36 -24.84
C CYS A 37 15.50 9.30 -24.16
N PRO A 38 16.27 8.22 -24.35
CA PRO A 38 17.58 8.08 -23.72
C PRO A 38 18.66 8.98 -24.36
N GLU A 39 18.43 9.47 -25.59
CA GLU A 39 19.37 10.28 -26.37
C GLU A 39 20.79 9.67 -26.46
N TRP A 40 20.85 8.36 -26.68
CA TRP A 40 22.12 7.63 -26.70
C TRP A 40 22.80 7.72 -28.07
N LYS A 41 24.00 8.30 -28.10
CA LYS A 41 24.83 8.46 -29.31
C LYS A 41 26.04 7.54 -29.26
N ILE A 42 26.39 6.97 -30.40
CA ILE A 42 27.59 6.16 -30.62
C ILE A 42 28.27 6.59 -31.92
N ASP A 43 29.56 6.31 -32.02
CA ASP A 43 30.38 6.50 -33.22
C ASP A 43 31.48 5.43 -33.19
N THR A 44 31.08 4.16 -33.30
CA THR A 44 31.99 3.02 -33.18
C THR A 44 31.39 1.74 -33.77
N ASP A 45 32.23 0.97 -34.46
CA ASP A 45 31.91 -0.38 -34.95
C ASP A 45 31.85 -1.43 -33.82
N GLU A 46 32.19 -1.05 -32.59
CA GLU A 46 32.06 -1.91 -31.41
C GLU A 46 30.64 -1.87 -30.84
N VAL A 47 30.19 -3.01 -30.29
CA VAL A 47 28.89 -3.07 -29.60
C VAL A 47 28.99 -2.31 -28.28
N ALA A 48 28.28 -1.19 -28.18
CA ALA A 48 28.12 -0.44 -26.95
C ALA A 48 26.87 -0.95 -26.20
N HIS A 49 27.01 -1.22 -24.90
CA HIS A 49 25.89 -1.61 -24.03
C HIS A 49 25.44 -0.47 -23.14
N GLY A 50 24.13 -0.38 -22.94
CA GLY A 50 23.46 0.64 -22.16
C GLY A 50 22.38 0.04 -21.29
N ALA A 51 22.11 0.71 -20.18
CA ALA A 51 21.03 0.36 -19.26
C ALA A 51 20.27 1.63 -18.91
N ASP A 52 18.96 1.61 -19.13
CA ASP A 52 18.07 2.68 -18.75
C ASP A 52 17.09 2.17 -17.69
N THR A 53 16.74 3.05 -16.76
CA THR A 53 15.68 2.81 -15.78
C THR A 53 14.58 3.82 -16.00
N ILE A 54 13.35 3.36 -16.20
CA ILE A 54 12.17 4.20 -16.38
C ILE A 54 11.33 4.10 -15.11
N LEU A 55 11.13 5.24 -14.44
CA LEU A 55 10.27 5.37 -13.27
C LEU A 55 8.82 5.45 -13.74
N LEU A 56 8.02 4.41 -13.46
CA LEU A 56 6.64 4.32 -13.94
C LEU A 56 5.63 5.04 -13.03
N HIS A 57 6.00 5.31 -11.76
CA HIS A 57 5.12 5.90 -10.73
C HIS A 57 3.80 5.13 -10.53
N ILE A 58 3.88 3.80 -10.65
CA ILE A 58 2.73 2.90 -10.44
C ILE A 58 2.96 2.14 -9.15
N PRO A 59 2.17 2.38 -8.08
CA PRO A 59 2.33 1.66 -6.82
C PRO A 59 2.08 0.16 -6.99
N ALA A 60 2.90 -0.68 -6.35
CA ALA A 60 2.75 -2.13 -6.33
C ALA A 60 3.52 -2.72 -5.14
N ASP A 61 2.98 -3.74 -4.47
CA ASP A 61 3.71 -4.47 -3.43
C ASP A 61 4.47 -5.67 -4.01
N ARG A 62 3.86 -6.35 -5.00
CA ARG A 62 4.53 -7.38 -5.80
C ARG A 62 4.07 -7.38 -7.25
N VAL A 63 4.97 -7.80 -8.13
CA VAL A 63 4.66 -8.20 -9.51
C VAL A 63 4.39 -9.70 -9.50
N GLU A 64 3.17 -10.11 -9.85
CA GLU A 64 2.80 -11.53 -9.92
C GLU A 64 3.12 -12.13 -11.29
N GLN A 65 2.84 -11.37 -12.35
CA GLN A 65 3.15 -11.74 -13.73
C GLN A 65 3.44 -10.48 -14.53
N VAL A 66 4.39 -10.55 -15.47
CA VAL A 66 4.69 -9.42 -16.34
C VAL A 66 5.10 -9.88 -17.73
N SER A 67 4.71 -9.07 -18.72
CA SER A 67 5.23 -9.09 -20.07
C SER A 67 5.65 -7.68 -20.44
N VAL A 68 6.83 -7.56 -21.04
CA VAL A 68 7.38 -6.27 -21.48
C VAL A 68 7.70 -6.38 -22.96
N HIS A 69 7.30 -5.37 -23.72
CA HIS A 69 7.70 -5.19 -25.10
C HIS A 69 8.45 -3.87 -25.22
N VAL A 70 9.60 -3.89 -25.88
CA VAL A 70 10.38 -2.70 -26.22
C VAL A 70 10.61 -2.71 -27.72
N GLY A 71 10.27 -1.61 -28.38
CA GLY A 71 10.35 -1.48 -29.82
C GLY A 71 11.06 -0.18 -30.21
N LEU A 72 11.91 -0.26 -31.22
CA LEU A 72 12.57 0.91 -31.79
C LEU A 72 11.53 1.93 -32.28
N ALA A 73 11.67 3.20 -31.89
CA ALA A 73 10.74 4.25 -32.28
C ALA A 73 11.38 5.34 -33.16
N SER A 74 12.61 5.76 -32.84
CA SER A 74 13.30 6.78 -33.62
C SER A 74 14.81 6.64 -33.54
N ILE A 75 15.44 6.63 -34.71
CA ILE A 75 16.90 6.64 -34.86
C ILE A 75 17.33 7.77 -35.78
N THR A 76 18.56 8.22 -35.60
CA THR A 76 19.29 9.03 -36.56
C THR A 76 20.57 8.29 -36.89
N ASN A 77 20.86 8.09 -38.18
CA ASN A 77 22.11 7.50 -38.66
C ASN A 77 22.50 8.25 -39.94
N ASP A 78 23.80 8.53 -40.08
CA ASP A 78 24.38 9.17 -41.26
C ASP A 78 24.84 8.17 -42.33
N ASP A 79 24.90 6.86 -42.02
CA ASP A 79 25.23 5.76 -42.93
C ASP A 79 24.23 4.57 -42.82
N SER A 80 24.57 3.44 -43.43
CA SER A 80 23.71 2.32 -43.80
C SER A 80 23.75 1.15 -42.82
N SER A 81 24.71 1.11 -41.89
CA SER A 81 24.83 0.07 -40.86
C SER A 81 24.42 0.60 -39.49
N TYR A 82 23.35 0.03 -38.92
CA TYR A 82 22.92 0.29 -37.55
C TYR A 82 22.32 -0.97 -36.94
N THR A 83 22.70 -1.25 -35.70
CA THR A 83 22.08 -2.31 -34.90
C THR A 83 21.53 -1.72 -33.62
N PHE A 84 20.27 -2.04 -33.33
CA PHE A 84 19.65 -1.87 -32.02
C PHE A 84 19.11 -3.21 -31.56
N ALA A 85 19.52 -3.62 -30.36
CA ALA A 85 19.03 -4.81 -29.71
C ALA A 85 18.63 -4.50 -28.27
N VAL A 86 17.64 -5.24 -27.77
CA VAL A 86 17.23 -5.23 -26.37
C VAL A 86 17.66 -6.56 -25.78
N ASP A 87 18.67 -6.52 -24.92
CA ASP A 87 19.20 -7.71 -24.26
C ASP A 87 18.25 -8.17 -23.16
N GLU A 88 17.68 -7.23 -22.40
CA GLU A 88 16.79 -7.50 -21.28
C GLU A 88 15.81 -6.35 -21.09
N ALA A 89 14.54 -6.66 -20.81
CA ALA A 89 13.57 -5.69 -20.32
C ALA A 89 12.84 -6.29 -19.13
N ARG A 90 12.99 -5.68 -17.96
CA ARG A 90 12.49 -6.21 -16.68
C ARG A 90 11.73 -5.15 -15.93
N VAL A 91 10.60 -5.54 -15.34
CA VAL A 91 9.86 -4.72 -14.39
C VAL A 91 10.05 -5.28 -12.99
N ALA A 92 10.25 -4.40 -12.02
CA ALA A 92 10.35 -4.73 -10.61
C ALA A 92 9.66 -3.65 -9.78
N VAL A 93 9.38 -3.97 -8.51
CA VAL A 93 9.01 -2.96 -7.51
C VAL A 93 10.31 -2.39 -6.95
N ASP A 94 10.44 -1.06 -6.93
CA ASP A 94 11.49 -0.37 -6.20
C ASP A 94 11.20 -0.47 -4.70
N GLU A 95 12.11 -1.07 -3.93
CA GLU A 95 11.92 -1.32 -2.50
C GLU A 95 11.87 -0.03 -1.66
N ALA A 96 12.47 1.07 -2.15
CA ALA A 96 12.50 2.34 -1.44
C ALA A 96 11.19 3.13 -1.63
N THR A 97 10.57 3.04 -2.80
CA THR A 97 9.37 3.83 -3.14
C THR A 97 8.08 3.01 -3.13
N GLY A 98 8.15 1.68 -3.32
CA GLY A 98 6.98 0.83 -3.50
C GLY A 98 6.31 1.00 -4.87
N GLU A 99 7.05 1.46 -5.87
CA GLU A 99 6.55 1.73 -7.22
C GLU A 99 7.22 0.86 -8.27
N LEU A 100 6.54 0.64 -9.39
CA LEU A 100 7.11 -0.10 -10.51
C LEU A 100 8.20 0.72 -11.22
N VAL A 101 9.30 0.03 -11.53
CA VAL A 101 10.37 0.52 -12.39
C VAL A 101 10.58 -0.45 -13.55
N LEU A 102 10.83 0.09 -14.74
CA LEU A 102 11.21 -0.69 -15.92
C LEU A 102 12.71 -0.48 -16.19
N SER A 103 13.49 -1.55 -16.10
CA SER A 103 14.89 -1.56 -16.52
C SER A 103 15.01 -2.16 -17.92
N VAL A 104 15.67 -1.43 -18.82
CA VAL A 104 15.94 -1.86 -20.20
C VAL A 104 17.44 -1.90 -20.40
N LYS A 105 17.99 -3.07 -20.70
CA LYS A 105 19.35 -3.24 -21.21
C LYS A 105 19.31 -3.35 -22.71
N SER A 106 20.09 -2.51 -23.38
CA SER A 106 20.14 -2.45 -24.83
C SER A 106 21.57 -2.38 -25.33
N ALA A 107 21.74 -2.74 -26.60
CA ALA A 107 23.00 -2.70 -27.30
C ALA A 107 22.83 -1.90 -28.60
N LEU A 108 23.79 -1.00 -28.87
CA LEU A 108 23.91 -0.27 -30.13
C LEU A 108 25.26 -0.54 -30.76
N MET A 109 25.30 -0.56 -32.09
CA MET A 109 26.53 -0.65 -32.88
C MET A 109 26.33 0.06 -34.22
N GLY A 110 27.38 0.74 -34.69
CA GLY A 110 27.40 1.41 -36.00
C GLY A 110 28.25 2.69 -35.98
N GLU A 111 28.51 3.21 -37.18
CA GLU A 111 29.01 4.58 -37.37
C GLU A 111 28.07 5.61 -36.72
N TRP A 112 28.43 6.90 -36.75
CA TRP A 112 27.68 7.97 -36.08
C TRP A 112 26.16 7.76 -36.11
N SER A 113 25.64 7.32 -34.95
CA SER A 113 24.26 6.86 -34.80
C SER A 113 23.71 7.33 -33.46
N SER A 114 22.43 7.65 -33.44
CA SER A 114 21.71 8.12 -32.25
C SER A 114 20.40 7.36 -32.08
N LEU A 115 20.27 6.63 -30.98
CA LEU A 115 18.98 6.18 -30.49
C LEU A 115 18.30 7.35 -29.79
N SER A 116 17.42 8.01 -30.53
CA SER A 116 16.65 9.12 -30.00
C SER A 116 15.53 8.61 -29.12
N ARG A 117 14.82 7.55 -29.55
CA ARG A 117 13.62 7.07 -28.87
C ARG A 117 13.39 5.57 -29.03
N TYR A 118 12.87 4.95 -27.98
CA TYR A 118 12.23 3.64 -28.06
C TYR A 118 10.86 3.65 -27.38
N SER A 119 9.94 2.89 -27.93
CA SER A 119 8.64 2.63 -27.31
C SER A 119 8.75 1.47 -26.33
N TYR A 120 7.96 1.52 -25.26
CA TYR A 120 7.79 0.40 -24.36
C TYR A 120 6.30 0.16 -24.08
N GLN A 121 5.96 -1.08 -23.81
CA GLN A 121 4.68 -1.50 -23.27
C GLN A 121 4.91 -2.55 -22.19
N VAL A 122 4.40 -2.29 -20.99
CA VAL A 122 4.38 -3.17 -19.85
C VAL A 122 2.96 -3.65 -19.64
N VAL A 123 2.75 -4.97 -19.59
CA VAL A 123 1.50 -5.59 -19.15
C VAL A 123 1.82 -6.41 -17.90
N ALA A 124 1.35 -5.96 -16.74
CA ALA A 124 1.66 -6.58 -15.46
C ALA A 124 0.40 -6.89 -14.65
N ALA A 125 0.33 -8.09 -14.09
CA ALA A 125 -0.54 -8.38 -12.96
C ALA A 125 0.25 -8.10 -11.69
N ILE A 126 -0.24 -7.17 -10.88
CA ILE A 126 0.37 -6.79 -9.60
C ILE A 126 -0.61 -7.06 -8.47
N SER A 127 -0.11 -7.15 -7.24
CA SER A 127 -0.96 -6.95 -6.06
C SER A 127 -0.60 -5.65 -5.37
N ARG A 128 -1.65 -4.96 -4.93
CA ARG A 128 -1.60 -3.91 -3.92
C ARG A 128 -2.25 -4.50 -2.68
N ASP A 129 -1.46 -5.05 -1.78
CA ASP A 129 -1.93 -5.46 -0.48
C ASP A 129 -2.48 -4.19 0.18
N THR A 130 -3.80 -4.10 0.27
CA THR A 130 -4.41 -2.94 0.90
C THR A 130 -4.05 -3.04 2.38
N PRO A 131 -3.27 -2.08 2.91
CA PRO A 131 -2.85 -2.17 4.30
C PRO A 131 -4.12 -2.25 5.16
N GLU A 132 -4.12 -3.16 6.13
CA GLU A 132 -5.26 -3.37 7.00
C GLU A 132 -4.84 -3.48 8.46
N VAL A 133 -5.66 -2.92 9.34
CA VAL A 133 -5.59 -3.21 10.78
C VAL A 133 -6.80 -4.06 11.13
N ALA A 134 -6.58 -5.25 11.68
CA ALA A 134 -7.65 -6.17 12.03
C ALA A 134 -7.48 -6.74 13.44
N GLY A 135 -8.61 -7.07 14.05
CA GLY A 135 -8.65 -7.67 15.37
C GLY A 135 -10.03 -8.20 15.73
N THR A 136 -10.14 -8.67 16.96
CA THR A 136 -11.37 -9.20 17.54
C THR A 136 -11.78 -8.39 18.75
N ILE A 137 -13.04 -7.97 18.80
CA ILE A 137 -13.66 -7.38 19.98
C ILE A 137 -14.56 -8.44 20.60
N HIS A 138 -14.41 -8.74 21.88
CA HIS A 138 -15.21 -9.78 22.53
C HIS A 138 -15.78 -9.33 23.89
N TRP A 139 -16.90 -9.92 24.28
CA TRP A 139 -17.60 -9.58 25.52
C TRP A 139 -18.53 -10.71 26.00
N PRO A 140 -18.88 -10.73 27.30
CA PRO A 140 -19.83 -11.69 27.82
C PRO A 140 -21.21 -11.46 27.22
N LYS A 141 -21.87 -12.52 26.74
CA LYS A 141 -23.22 -12.48 26.15
C LYS A 141 -24.27 -11.90 27.12
N ALA A 142 -24.05 -12.05 28.42
CA ALA A 142 -24.89 -11.44 29.46
C ALA A 142 -24.95 -9.91 29.40
N LEU A 143 -23.92 -9.26 28.84
CA LEU A 143 -23.85 -7.81 28.69
C LEU A 143 -24.63 -7.33 27.45
N PHE A 144 -24.52 -8.05 26.34
CA PHE A 144 -25.24 -7.76 25.11
C PHE A 144 -25.27 -9.01 24.23
N ALA A 145 -26.46 -9.46 23.84
CA ALA A 145 -26.67 -10.66 23.05
C ALA A 145 -27.32 -10.32 21.69
N PRO A 146 -26.56 -9.74 20.73
CA PRO A 146 -27.11 -9.42 19.42
C PRO A 146 -27.36 -10.70 18.60
N GLU A 147 -28.19 -10.57 17.57
CA GLU A 147 -28.15 -11.52 16.45
C GLU A 147 -26.75 -11.51 15.81
N PRO A 148 -26.22 -12.65 15.36
CA PRO A 148 -24.86 -12.77 14.82
C PRO A 148 -24.76 -12.23 13.38
N LEU A 149 -25.19 -10.98 13.19
CA LEU A 149 -25.19 -10.27 11.92
C LEU A 149 -24.36 -8.99 12.07
N PRO A 150 -23.34 -8.76 11.20
CA PRO A 150 -22.51 -7.55 11.23
C PRO A 150 -23.32 -6.25 11.29
N SER A 151 -24.37 -6.12 10.48
CA SER A 151 -25.20 -4.90 10.40
C SER A 151 -25.90 -4.55 11.71
N VAL A 152 -26.24 -5.54 12.53
CA VAL A 152 -26.88 -5.33 13.85
C VAL A 152 -25.83 -4.80 14.83
N VAL A 153 -24.62 -5.34 14.80
CA VAL A 153 -23.57 -5.02 15.77
C VAL A 153 -22.81 -3.74 15.44
N SER A 154 -22.68 -3.37 14.16
CA SER A 154 -21.97 -2.15 13.73
C SER A 154 -22.49 -0.87 14.39
N GLY A 155 -23.78 -0.80 14.72
CA GLY A 155 -24.36 0.35 15.42
C GLY A 155 -23.99 0.45 16.91
N HIS A 156 -23.44 -0.63 17.48
CA HIS A 156 -23.11 -0.73 18.90
C HIS A 156 -21.62 -0.60 19.20
N LEU A 157 -20.75 -0.59 18.18
CA LEU A 157 -19.31 -0.49 18.35
C LEU A 157 -18.77 0.64 17.47
N ALA A 158 -18.29 1.70 18.11
CA ALA A 158 -17.52 2.74 17.42
C ALA A 158 -16.03 2.33 17.43
N ILE A 159 -15.55 1.85 16.29
CA ILE A 159 -14.16 1.42 16.08
C ILE A 159 -13.46 2.52 15.30
N MET A 160 -12.39 3.07 15.86
CA MET A 160 -11.70 4.21 15.27
C MET A 160 -10.19 3.97 15.25
N LEU A 161 -9.57 4.31 14.12
CA LEU A 161 -8.13 4.50 14.03
C LEU A 161 -7.83 5.97 14.28
N ASN A 162 -6.87 6.21 15.16
CA ASN A 162 -6.41 7.54 15.50
C ASN A 162 -4.92 7.65 15.20
N GLU A 163 -4.49 8.79 14.70
CA GLU A 163 -3.11 9.21 14.79
C GLU A 163 -2.82 9.61 16.23
N ARG A 164 -1.76 9.06 16.80
CA ARG A 164 -1.32 9.29 18.15
C ARG A 164 -0.16 10.26 18.14
N THR A 165 -0.30 11.35 18.90
CA THR A 165 0.82 12.25 19.21
C THR A 165 0.92 12.42 20.71
N THR A 166 2.14 12.71 21.18
CA THR A 166 2.41 12.86 22.60
C THR A 166 3.16 14.17 22.87
N SER A 167 2.79 14.84 23.96
CA SER A 167 3.46 16.06 24.41
C SER A 167 3.84 15.95 25.89
N PRO A 168 4.95 16.55 26.34
CA PRO A 168 5.30 16.56 27.77
C PRO A 168 4.19 17.18 28.61
N ALA A 169 3.84 16.57 29.73
CA ALA A 169 2.94 17.15 30.71
C ALA A 169 3.69 18.24 31.50
N GLY A 170 3.17 19.47 31.53
CA GLY A 170 3.82 20.64 32.16
C GLY A 170 3.84 20.66 33.70
N GLY A 171 3.74 19.51 34.36
CA GLY A 171 3.63 19.39 35.82
C GLY A 171 4.90 18.86 36.51
N PRO A 172 5.03 19.05 37.84
CA PRO A 172 6.24 18.71 38.62
C PRO A 172 6.53 17.21 38.70
N PHE A 173 5.57 16.34 38.36
CA PHE A 173 5.73 14.89 38.40
C PHE A 173 6.26 14.28 37.11
N GLY A 174 6.48 15.10 36.07
CA GLY A 174 6.69 14.58 34.71
C GLY A 174 5.44 13.85 34.21
N GLY A 175 5.38 13.58 32.92
CA GLY A 175 4.27 12.86 32.32
C GLY A 175 4.15 13.15 30.83
N VAL A 176 3.23 12.44 30.19
CA VAL A 176 2.95 12.60 28.77
C VAL A 176 1.44 12.80 28.63
N ILE A 177 1.06 13.85 27.90
CA ILE A 177 -0.30 14.06 27.45
C ILE A 177 -0.42 13.41 26.09
N GLU A 178 -1.39 12.50 25.96
CA GLU A 178 -1.71 11.85 24.70
C GLU A 178 -2.80 12.64 23.97
N HIS A 179 -2.59 12.85 22.67
CA HIS A 179 -3.57 13.44 21.76
C HIS A 179 -3.89 12.42 20.67
N LEU A 180 -5.18 12.14 20.49
CA LEU A 180 -5.70 11.20 19.50
C LEU A 180 -6.50 11.96 18.45
N SER A 181 -6.04 11.93 17.20
CA SER A 181 -6.73 12.54 16.07
C SER A 181 -7.35 11.46 15.20
N PRO A 182 -8.68 11.42 15.00
CA PRO A 182 -9.32 10.36 14.24
C PRO A 182 -9.00 10.47 12.76
N ILE A 183 -8.59 9.35 12.15
CA ILE A 183 -8.14 9.28 10.75
C ILE A 183 -8.89 8.21 9.94
N GLY A 184 -9.56 7.25 10.60
CA GLY A 184 -10.33 6.22 9.92
C GLY A 184 -11.32 5.53 10.84
N ALA A 185 -12.39 4.98 10.25
CA ALA A 185 -13.36 4.16 10.94
C ALA A 185 -13.13 2.68 10.61
N GLY A 186 -13.30 1.82 11.62
CA GLY A 186 -13.34 0.38 11.42
C GLY A 186 -14.73 -0.11 11.05
N GLU A 187 -14.76 -1.23 10.34
CA GLU A 187 -15.98 -1.92 9.99
C GLU A 187 -16.01 -3.32 10.60
N VAL A 188 -17.21 -3.75 11.01
CA VAL A 188 -17.45 -5.11 11.48
C VAL A 188 -17.60 -6.03 10.27
N VAL A 189 -16.76 -7.06 10.20
CA VAL A 189 -16.74 -8.02 9.09
C VAL A 189 -17.41 -9.35 9.45
N ALA A 190 -17.34 -9.77 10.70
CA ALA A 190 -17.98 -11.01 11.15
C ALA A 190 -18.38 -10.93 12.62
N VAL A 191 -19.44 -11.65 12.98
CA VAL A 191 -19.92 -11.77 14.35
C VAL A 191 -20.10 -13.26 14.65
N SER A 192 -19.61 -13.70 15.80
CA SER A 192 -19.84 -15.03 16.34
C SER A 192 -20.35 -14.92 17.77
N ALA A 193 -21.36 -15.72 18.12
CA ALA A 193 -21.89 -15.79 19.48
C ALA A 193 -21.88 -17.26 19.92
N SER A 194 -21.30 -17.51 21.09
CA SER A 194 -21.39 -18.79 21.81
C SER A 194 -22.52 -18.73 22.86
N ASP A 195 -22.54 -19.70 23.78
CA ASP A 195 -23.47 -19.68 24.90
C ASP A 195 -23.12 -18.60 25.93
N THR A 196 -21.85 -18.26 26.08
CA THR A 196 -21.35 -17.36 27.13
C THR A 196 -20.79 -16.05 26.60
N ASP A 197 -20.31 -16.03 25.36
CA ASP A 197 -19.51 -14.92 24.81
C ASP A 197 -19.97 -14.53 23.41
N VAL A 198 -19.78 -13.26 23.09
CA VAL A 198 -19.92 -12.74 21.74
C VAL A 198 -18.56 -12.19 21.32
N SER A 199 -18.18 -12.46 20.08
CA SER A 199 -16.96 -11.95 19.47
C SER A 199 -17.22 -11.41 18.08
N VAL A 200 -16.51 -10.34 17.74
CA VAL A 200 -16.68 -9.57 16.52
C VAL A 200 -15.33 -9.38 15.88
N ARG A 201 -15.18 -9.78 14.63
CA ARG A 201 -14.01 -9.42 13.83
C ARG A 201 -14.27 -8.07 13.17
N TYR A 202 -13.27 -7.21 13.24
CA TYR A 202 -13.29 -5.91 12.58
C TYR A 202 -12.05 -5.74 11.71
N ARG A 203 -12.13 -4.80 10.76
CA ARG A 203 -10.98 -4.32 10.00
C ARG A 203 -11.04 -2.81 9.77
N ILE A 204 -9.89 -2.20 9.56
CA ILE A 204 -9.70 -0.80 9.17
C ILE A 204 -8.83 -0.83 7.92
N VAL A 205 -9.34 -0.28 6.82
CA VAL A 205 -8.71 -0.35 5.50
C VAL A 205 -7.89 0.90 5.24
N ALA A 206 -6.74 0.73 4.58
CA ALA A 206 -5.84 1.81 4.17
C ALA A 206 -5.36 2.74 5.31
N PRO A 207 -4.85 2.20 6.43
CA PRO A 207 -4.23 3.01 7.47
C PRO A 207 -2.99 3.74 6.93
N PRO A 208 -2.70 4.97 7.37
CA PRO A 208 -1.50 5.69 6.95
C PRO A 208 -0.24 5.01 7.51
N LYS A 209 0.81 4.98 6.69
CA LYS A 209 2.14 4.45 7.07
C LYS A 209 3.00 5.56 7.70
N GLY A 210 3.96 5.18 8.53
CA GLY A 210 4.96 6.10 9.11
C GLY A 210 4.49 6.96 10.28
N ALA A 211 3.20 6.92 10.65
CA ALA A 211 2.66 7.57 11.83
C ALA A 211 2.50 6.58 12.99
N GLU A 212 2.59 7.06 14.23
CA GLU A 212 2.17 6.27 15.40
C GLU A 212 0.64 6.27 15.47
N LEU A 213 0.06 5.08 15.49
CA LEU A 213 -1.38 4.86 15.39
C LEU A 213 -1.90 4.25 16.69
N ARG A 214 -3.16 4.54 16.99
CA ARG A 214 -3.91 3.91 18.07
C ARG A 214 -5.31 3.54 17.65
N VAL A 215 -5.70 2.27 17.82
CA VAL A 215 -7.09 1.84 17.68
C VAL A 215 -7.83 2.09 18.98
N THR A 216 -9.02 2.70 18.91
CA THR A 216 -9.92 2.84 20.04
C THR A 216 -11.26 2.20 19.72
N VAL A 217 -11.80 1.46 20.69
CA VAL A 217 -13.12 0.86 20.62
C VAL A 217 -13.99 1.52 21.68
N LYS A 218 -15.17 2.01 21.28
CA LYS A 218 -16.16 2.54 22.21
C LYS A 218 -17.49 1.79 22.04
N PRO A 219 -17.94 1.06 23.07
CA PRO A 219 -19.27 0.50 23.11
C PRO A 219 -20.34 1.61 23.11
N VAL A 220 -21.38 1.47 22.30
CA VAL A 220 -22.49 2.42 22.16
C VAL A 220 -23.81 1.68 22.34
N GLY A 221 -24.65 2.15 23.26
CA GLY A 221 -25.99 1.58 23.46
C GLY A 221 -26.01 0.14 23.98
N PHE A 222 -24.94 -0.32 24.65
CA PHE A 222 -24.91 -1.62 25.32
C PHE A 222 -25.92 -1.61 26.49
N PRO A 223 -26.86 -2.57 26.56
CA PRO A 223 -27.85 -2.63 27.62
C PRO A 223 -27.25 -3.28 28.88
N GLY A 224 -26.75 -2.49 29.83
CA GLY A 224 -26.21 -3.00 31.09
C GLY A 224 -26.25 -2.00 32.24
N PRO A 225 -26.22 -2.46 33.51
CA PRO A 225 -26.04 -1.57 34.64
C PRO A 225 -24.60 -1.03 34.67
N GLY A 226 -24.46 0.29 34.74
CA GLY A 226 -23.15 0.95 34.86
C GLY A 226 -22.56 1.43 33.53
N THR A 227 -21.31 1.88 33.58
CA THR A 227 -20.57 2.33 32.41
C THR A 227 -19.95 1.10 31.74
N VAL A 228 -20.22 0.93 30.44
CA VAL A 228 -19.58 -0.11 29.64
C VAL A 228 -18.38 0.49 28.93
N SER A 229 -17.22 -0.15 29.06
CA SER A 229 -15.96 0.30 28.49
C SER A 229 -15.30 -0.84 27.71
N ALA A 230 -14.44 -0.48 26.75
CA ALA A 230 -13.61 -1.44 26.03
C ALA A 230 -12.14 -1.10 26.24
N GLY A 231 -11.32 -2.13 26.44
CA GLY A 231 -9.87 -2.02 26.59
C GLY A 231 -9.14 -3.06 25.75
N PRO A 232 -7.86 -2.84 25.40
CA PRO A 232 -7.09 -3.81 24.65
C PRO A 232 -6.83 -5.06 25.51
N ASP A 233 -6.88 -6.24 24.89
CA ASP A 233 -6.64 -7.52 25.58
C ASP A 233 -5.24 -7.62 26.18
N ARG A 234 -4.29 -6.93 25.55
CA ARG A 234 -2.90 -6.84 26.00
C ARG A 234 -2.52 -5.36 26.08
N PRO A 235 -1.95 -4.89 27.21
CA PRO A 235 -1.51 -3.51 27.33
C PRO A 235 -0.62 -3.08 26.15
N GLY A 236 -1.00 -1.99 25.47
CA GLY A 236 -0.25 -1.41 24.36
C GLY A 236 -0.41 -2.14 23.02
N ALA A 237 -1.19 -3.21 22.92
CA ALA A 237 -1.43 -3.88 21.63
C ALA A 237 -2.20 -3.00 20.63
N ASP A 238 -2.95 -2.02 21.15
CA ASP A 238 -3.70 -1.00 20.44
C ASP A 238 -2.84 0.11 19.83
N ILE A 239 -1.54 0.21 20.20
CA ILE A 239 -0.61 1.24 19.71
C ILE A 239 0.46 0.63 18.80
N PHE A 240 0.70 1.22 17.64
CA PHE A 240 1.65 0.69 16.64
C PHE A 240 2.01 1.68 15.53
N THR A 241 3.07 1.37 14.79
CA THR A 241 3.44 2.06 13.55
C THR A 241 3.43 1.04 12.41
N LEU A 242 2.87 1.44 11.27
CA LEU A 242 2.94 0.64 10.03
C LEU A 242 4.04 1.18 9.14
N ASP A 243 4.78 0.29 8.51
CA ASP A 243 5.85 0.63 7.57
C ASP A 243 5.72 -0.17 6.26
N LEU A 244 6.68 -0.03 5.35
CA LEU A 244 6.65 -0.74 4.07
C LEU A 244 6.82 -2.26 4.23
N SER A 245 7.55 -2.71 5.25
CA SER A 245 7.77 -4.14 5.56
C SER A 245 6.62 -4.76 6.36
N HIS A 246 5.85 -3.95 7.08
CA HIS A 246 4.69 -4.34 7.88
C HIS A 246 3.51 -3.40 7.58
N ALA A 247 2.99 -3.50 6.35
CA ALA A 247 1.90 -2.65 5.88
C ALA A 247 0.56 -2.92 6.59
N SER A 248 0.39 -4.11 7.18
CA SER A 248 -0.81 -4.52 7.88
C SER A 248 -0.51 -5.00 9.30
N ARG A 249 -1.50 -4.91 10.19
CA ARG A 249 -1.41 -5.42 11.56
C ARG A 249 -2.66 -6.21 11.93
N THR A 250 -2.46 -7.43 12.40
CA THR A 250 -3.53 -8.31 12.90
C THR A 250 -3.38 -8.54 14.41
N GLY A 251 -4.46 -8.95 15.07
CA GLY A 251 -4.45 -9.27 16.51
C GLY A 251 -4.48 -8.04 17.40
N VAL A 252 -5.07 -6.95 16.91
CA VAL A 252 -5.37 -5.76 17.72
C VAL A 252 -6.71 -6.00 18.43
N ASP A 253 -6.66 -6.84 19.46
CA ASP A 253 -7.85 -7.39 20.11
C ASP A 253 -8.30 -6.57 21.33
N PHE A 254 -9.60 -6.56 21.59
CA PHE A 254 -10.24 -5.81 22.68
C PHE A 254 -11.26 -6.66 23.44
N PHE A 255 -11.43 -6.31 24.71
CA PHE A 255 -12.47 -6.84 25.58
C PHE A 255 -13.41 -5.73 26.02
N VAL A 256 -14.72 -5.99 26.01
CA VAL A 256 -15.75 -5.10 26.55
C VAL A 256 -16.25 -5.62 27.89
N SER A 257 -16.25 -4.76 28.89
CA SER A 257 -16.72 -5.06 30.25
C SER A 257 -17.63 -3.95 30.78
N ALA A 258 -18.53 -4.32 31.69
CA ALA A 258 -19.22 -3.35 32.54
C ALA A 258 -18.37 -3.07 33.78
N ASP A 259 -18.18 -1.80 34.13
CA ASP A 259 -17.60 -1.43 35.41
C ASP A 259 -18.58 -1.78 36.53
N GLU A 260 -18.14 -2.55 37.53
CA GLU A 260 -18.93 -2.74 38.74
C GLU A 260 -19.08 -1.39 39.44
N VAL A 261 -20.32 -0.91 39.57
CA VAL A 261 -20.63 0.22 40.44
C VAL A 261 -20.37 -0.25 41.87
N ILE A 262 -19.19 0.08 42.41
CA ILE A 262 -18.90 -0.06 43.84
C ILE A 262 -19.94 0.79 44.57
N ARG A 263 -20.96 0.13 45.14
CA ARG A 263 -21.98 0.74 46.00
C ARG A 263 -21.58 0.62 47.45
#